data_AF-A0A6A5HCC6-F1
#
_entry.id   AF-A0A6A5HCC6-F1
#
_cell.length_a   1.000
_cell.length_b   1.000
_cell.length_c   1.000
_cell.angle_alpha   90.00
_cell.angle_beta   90.00
_cell.angle_gamma   90.00
#
_symmetry.space_group_name_H-M   'P 1'
#
loop_
_entity.id
_entity.type
_entity.pdbx_description
1 polymer ?
#
loop_
_entity_poly.entity_id
_entity_poly.type
_entity_poly.pdbx_seq_one_letter_code
_entity_poly.pdbx_strand_id
1 'polypeptide(L)'
;MMTIFFSPPLLETLLTMISELDYDCALNFNGSCYIPSEELINSTQSLGLDSAQKICQENDGNLISIHSANENRFVLNYYKSLGLDSVLLGAVVTKHFFWMDDSHWDFSNIDHTNDEYGTCLKMALQNNKTVSKGSWYITPCDGSHYFMCKRPAGNSDLIHVPKVVKAPPSQCNKVLLMSGTFSSPTYPENCMYTLKTLDGQQIRITFQKFYVANGYIQIVEDYQGAEVKQKFSGTNKNLRYKSLTNELKVLFITEDLENMNSEFVAKFFSVFETE
;
A
#
# COMPACT_ATOMS: atom_id res chain seq x y z
N MET A 1 -20.83 49.38 -9.54
CA MET A 1 -20.54 47.95 -9.78
C MET A 1 -19.29 47.62 -8.98
N MET A 2 -19.23 46.70 -8.01
CA MET A 2 -20.19 45.91 -7.24
C MET A 2 -19.36 45.44 -6.04
N THR A 3 -19.57 45.99 -4.84
CA THR A 3 -18.88 45.55 -3.62
C THR A 3 -19.54 44.26 -3.15
N ILE A 4 -18.82 43.15 -3.25
CA ILE A 4 -19.26 41.84 -2.80
C ILE A 4 -19.06 41.77 -1.28
N PHE A 5 -20.15 41.89 -0.52
CA PHE A 5 -20.19 41.51 0.88
C PHE A 5 -20.28 39.99 0.95
N PHE A 6 -19.22 39.32 1.41
CA PHE A 6 -19.34 37.93 1.83
C PHE A 6 -20.12 37.90 3.14
N SER A 7 -21.19 37.11 3.17
CA SER A 7 -21.98 36.90 4.36
C SER A 7 -21.13 36.19 5.44
N PRO A 8 -21.24 36.59 6.73
CA PRO A 8 -20.44 36.03 7.82
C PRO A 8 -20.57 34.50 8.09
N PRO A 9 -21.64 33.76 7.73
CA PRO A 9 -21.72 32.34 8.07
C PRO A 9 -20.83 31.44 7.23
N LEU A 10 -20.26 31.92 6.11
CA LEU A 10 -19.34 31.13 5.26
C LEU A 10 -17.92 31.03 5.83
N LEU A 11 -17.46 32.05 6.56
CA LEU A 11 -16.12 32.05 7.15
C LEU A 11 -16.08 31.20 8.44
N GLU A 12 -17.16 31.22 9.22
CA GLU A 12 -17.31 30.34 10.39
C GLU A 12 -17.52 28.87 10.01
N THR A 13 -18.27 28.58 8.93
CA THR A 13 -18.38 27.20 8.40
C THR A 13 -17.07 26.71 7.79
N LEU A 14 -16.28 27.58 7.16
CA LEU A 14 -14.95 27.23 6.69
C LEU A 14 -13.99 26.97 7.87
N LEU A 15 -14.05 27.78 8.94
CA LEU A 15 -13.25 27.55 10.14
C LEU A 15 -13.63 26.25 10.87
N THR A 16 -14.92 25.89 10.92
CA THR A 16 -15.35 24.61 11.52
C THR A 16 -14.97 23.41 10.65
N MET A 17 -15.07 23.52 9.32
CA MET A 17 -14.58 22.48 8.38
C MET A 17 -13.05 22.32 8.42
N ILE A 18 -12.30 23.40 8.66
CA ILE A 18 -10.85 23.34 8.90
C ILE A 18 -10.54 22.75 10.29
N SER A 19 -11.43 22.94 11.28
CA SER A 19 -11.25 22.36 12.63
C SER A 19 -11.53 20.85 12.71
N GLU A 20 -12.30 20.28 11.78
CA GLU A 20 -12.58 18.82 11.74
C GLU A 20 -11.50 18.00 11.02
N LEU A 21 -10.64 18.62 10.21
CA LEU A 21 -9.57 17.93 9.47
C LEU A 21 -8.28 17.71 10.28
N ASP A 22 -8.17 18.29 11.47
CA ASP A 22 -6.94 18.26 12.30
C ASP A 22 -7.04 17.33 13.52
N TYR A 23 -8.09 16.50 13.61
CA TYR A 23 -8.33 15.58 14.74
C TYR A 23 -7.97 14.10 14.50
N ASP A 24 -7.64 13.68 13.28
CA ASP A 24 -7.62 12.26 12.90
C ASP A 24 -6.25 11.55 13.02
N CYS A 25 -5.37 12.06 13.90
CA CYS A 25 -4.02 11.54 14.09
C CYS A 25 -3.50 11.71 15.52
N ALA A 26 -4.22 11.17 16.51
CA ALA A 26 -3.84 11.27 17.91
C ALA A 26 -2.45 10.65 18.19
N LEU A 27 -2.08 9.59 17.46
CA LEU A 27 -0.81 8.89 17.59
C LEU A 27 0.06 9.16 16.35
N ASN A 28 0.88 10.22 16.43
CA ASN A 28 1.75 10.67 15.35
C ASN A 28 3.23 10.41 15.66
N PHE A 29 3.97 9.93 14.67
CA PHE A 29 5.43 9.91 14.71
C PHE A 29 6.02 10.11 13.31
N ASN A 30 6.93 11.08 13.20
CA ASN A 30 7.73 11.34 11.99
C ASN A 30 6.90 11.48 10.70
N GLY A 31 5.81 12.27 10.76
CA GLY A 31 4.93 12.50 9.61
C GLY A 31 4.05 11.31 9.24
N SER A 32 3.95 10.29 10.11
CA SER A 32 3.02 9.18 9.98
C SER A 32 2.03 9.15 11.15
N CYS A 33 0.80 8.78 10.87
CA CYS A 33 -0.23 8.44 11.85
C CYS A 33 -0.26 6.93 12.05
N TYR A 34 -0.42 6.53 13.31
CA TYR A 34 -0.50 5.14 13.71
C TYR A 34 -1.87 4.90 14.31
N ILE A 35 -2.57 3.88 13.84
CA ILE A 35 -3.93 3.56 14.30
C ILE A 35 -3.90 2.16 14.90
N PRO A 36 -3.97 2.03 16.23
CA PRO A 36 -4.06 0.75 16.93
C PRO A 36 -5.32 -0.03 16.55
N SER A 37 -5.23 -1.35 16.54
CA SER A 37 -6.36 -2.25 16.28
C SER A 37 -7.60 -1.96 17.14
N GLU A 38 -7.40 -1.55 18.39
CA GLU A 38 -8.43 -1.28 19.38
C GLU A 38 -9.35 -0.10 18.99
N GLU A 39 -8.87 0.76 18.09
CA GLU A 39 -9.66 1.87 17.53
C GLU A 39 -10.45 1.44 16.27
N LEU A 40 -10.07 0.32 15.65
CA LEU A 40 -10.59 -0.14 14.36
C LEU A 40 -11.53 -1.34 14.47
N ILE A 41 -11.36 -2.18 15.50
CA ILE A 41 -12.14 -3.39 15.69
C ILE A 41 -12.79 -3.44 17.06
N ASN A 42 -14.11 -3.68 17.07
CA ASN A 42 -14.89 -3.97 18.28
C ASN A 42 -15.04 -5.48 18.52
N SER A 43 -14.22 -6.30 17.85
CA SER A 43 -14.34 -7.76 17.81
C SER A 43 -13.17 -8.43 18.53
N THR A 44 -13.48 -9.44 19.34
CA THR A 44 -12.50 -10.35 19.92
C THR A 44 -12.14 -11.49 18.97
N GLN A 45 -12.35 -11.34 17.67
CA GLN A 45 -11.97 -12.33 16.66
C GLN A 45 -10.49 -12.19 16.30
N SER A 46 -9.80 -13.33 16.21
CA SER A 46 -8.38 -13.36 15.91
C SER A 46 -8.19 -13.12 14.42
N LEU A 47 -7.44 -12.08 14.06
CA LEU A 47 -7.25 -11.69 12.67
C LEU A 47 -5.86 -12.12 12.20
N GLY A 48 -5.82 -12.76 11.03
CA GLY A 48 -4.57 -13.02 10.33
C GLY A 48 -4.08 -11.79 9.56
N LEU A 49 -2.88 -11.90 9.01
CA LEU A 49 -2.22 -10.84 8.24
C LEU A 49 -3.11 -10.21 7.17
N ASP A 50 -3.77 -11.02 6.34
CA ASP A 50 -4.58 -10.52 5.22
C ASP A 50 -5.77 -9.67 5.70
N SER A 51 -6.46 -10.12 6.75
CA SER A 51 -7.59 -9.39 7.32
C SER A 51 -7.15 -8.09 7.99
N ALA A 52 -6.06 -8.13 8.75
CA ALA A 52 -5.52 -6.94 9.41
C ALA A 52 -5.02 -5.91 8.38
N GLN A 53 -4.35 -6.38 7.32
CA GLN A 53 -3.93 -5.54 6.20
C GLN A 53 -5.12 -4.89 5.49
N LYS A 54 -6.20 -5.65 5.24
CA LYS A 54 -7.42 -5.13 4.63
C LYS A 54 -8.03 -4.01 5.48
N ILE A 55 -8.09 -4.19 6.80
CA ILE A 55 -8.61 -3.16 7.71
C ILE A 55 -7.75 -1.89 7.66
N CYS A 56 -6.42 -2.03 7.63
CA CYS A 56 -5.55 -0.86 7.49
C CYS A 56 -5.76 -0.13 6.16
N GLN A 57 -5.96 -0.88 5.07
CA GLN A 57 -6.24 -0.30 3.75
C GLN A 57 -7.59 0.41 3.69
N GLU A 58 -8.58 -0.06 4.42
CA GLU A 58 -9.88 0.61 4.59
C GLU A 58 -9.77 1.92 5.38
N ASN A 59 -8.66 2.13 6.10
CA ASN A 59 -8.36 3.33 6.90
C ASN A 59 -7.18 4.14 6.29
N ASP A 60 -7.03 4.08 4.97
CA ASP A 60 -6.03 4.83 4.18
C ASP A 60 -4.57 4.56 4.58
N GLY A 61 -4.29 3.37 5.11
CA GLY A 61 -2.96 2.96 5.55
C GLY A 61 -2.60 1.53 5.16
N ASN A 62 -1.51 1.04 5.75
CA ASN A 62 -1.09 -0.36 5.69
C ASN A 62 -0.77 -0.83 7.12
N LEU A 63 -0.61 -2.13 7.33
CA LEU A 63 0.01 -2.62 8.55
C LEU A 63 1.38 -1.98 8.76
N ILE A 64 1.77 -1.77 10.03
CA ILE A 64 3.00 -1.04 10.35
C ILE A 64 4.25 -1.65 9.69
N SER A 65 4.98 -0.78 8.98
CA SER A 65 6.39 -0.90 8.63
C SER A 65 7.24 -0.15 9.66
N ILE A 66 8.49 -0.56 9.86
CA ILE A 66 9.41 0.08 10.83
C ILE A 66 10.78 0.31 10.17
N HIS A 67 11.18 1.58 10.10
CA HIS A 67 12.38 2.05 9.39
C HIS A 67 13.46 2.63 10.31
N SER A 68 13.25 2.59 11.62
CA SER A 68 14.26 3.05 12.58
C SER A 68 14.08 2.48 13.98
N ALA A 69 15.16 2.47 14.75
CA ALA A 69 15.11 2.14 16.18
C ALA A 69 14.20 3.10 16.98
N ASN A 70 14.08 4.36 16.55
CA ASN A 70 13.18 5.33 17.19
C ASN A 70 11.71 5.01 16.95
N GLU A 71 11.36 4.62 15.72
CA GLU A 71 10.02 4.16 15.35
C GLU A 71 9.66 2.86 16.08
N ASN A 72 10.60 1.90 16.15
CA ASN A 72 10.43 0.66 16.92
C ASN A 72 10.10 0.95 18.39
N ARG A 73 10.85 1.87 19.01
CA ARG A 73 10.62 2.30 20.39
C ARG A 73 9.31 3.06 20.57
N PHE A 74 8.92 3.86 19.58
CA PHE A 74 7.63 4.56 19.58
C PHE A 74 6.46 3.57 19.64
N VAL A 75 6.48 2.54 18.78
CA VAL A 75 5.47 1.46 18.80
C VAL A 75 5.47 0.74 20.15
N LEU A 76 6.64 0.41 20.71
CA LEU A 76 6.73 -0.24 22.02
C LEU A 76 6.17 0.61 23.18
N ASN A 77 6.37 1.92 23.11
CA ASN A 77 5.92 2.84 24.15
C ASN A 77 4.39 2.93 24.17
N TYR A 78 3.74 2.92 23.00
CA TYR A 78 2.28 2.84 22.91
C TYR A 78 1.73 1.62 23.68
N TYR A 79 2.31 0.45 23.44
CA TYR A 79 1.84 -0.80 24.05
C TYR A 79 2.28 -1.05 25.51
N LYS A 80 3.12 -0.17 26.09
CA LYS A 80 3.78 -0.42 27.39
C LYS A 80 2.80 -0.70 28.53
N SER A 81 1.63 -0.06 28.55
CA SER A 81 0.62 -0.20 29.61
C SER A 81 -0.50 -1.17 29.29
N LEU A 82 -0.55 -1.73 28.07
CA LEU A 82 -1.67 -2.57 27.62
C LEU A 82 -1.51 -4.04 28.00
N GLY A 83 -0.34 -4.45 28.51
CA GLY A 83 -0.11 -5.83 28.98
C GLY A 83 -0.16 -6.89 27.86
N LEU A 84 0.01 -6.47 26.61
CA LEU A 84 0.01 -7.36 25.44
C LEU A 84 1.35 -8.06 25.29
N ASP A 85 1.35 -9.26 24.71
CA ASP A 85 2.58 -10.02 24.48
C ASP A 85 3.28 -9.66 23.18
N SER A 86 2.50 -9.40 22.13
CA SER A 86 3.01 -9.10 20.79
C SER A 86 2.04 -8.28 19.94
N VAL A 87 2.56 -7.66 18.89
CA VAL A 87 1.78 -6.99 17.84
C VAL A 87 2.20 -7.50 16.47
N LEU A 88 1.23 -7.69 15.57
CA LEU A 88 1.48 -8.09 14.19
C LEU A 88 2.09 -6.93 13.39
N LEU A 89 3.17 -7.23 12.67
CA LEU A 89 3.82 -6.30 11.75
C LEU A 89 3.33 -6.52 10.32
N GLY A 90 3.39 -5.47 9.51
CA GLY A 90 3.07 -5.53 8.09
C GLY A 90 4.18 -6.14 7.27
N ALA A 91 4.70 -7.30 7.66
CA ALA A 91 5.81 -7.95 6.97
C ALA A 91 5.51 -9.41 6.62
N VAL A 92 6.04 -9.82 5.47
CA VAL A 92 6.03 -11.22 5.01
C VAL A 92 7.46 -11.71 4.86
N VAL A 93 7.68 -12.93 5.34
CA VAL A 93 8.97 -13.62 5.30
C VAL A 93 8.86 -14.80 4.35
N THR A 94 9.77 -14.83 3.38
CA THR A 94 9.94 -15.97 2.46
C THR A 94 11.41 -16.39 2.48
N LYS A 95 12.17 -16.13 1.41
CA LYS A 95 13.65 -16.14 1.41
C LYS A 95 14.25 -14.80 1.84
N HIS A 96 13.46 -13.74 1.76
CA HIS A 96 13.78 -12.37 2.13
C HIS A 96 12.61 -11.76 2.92
N PHE A 97 12.87 -10.61 3.53
CA PHE A 97 11.90 -9.85 4.33
C PHE A 97 11.34 -8.70 3.51
N PHE A 98 10.01 -8.55 3.53
CA PHE A 98 9.32 -7.51 2.78
C PHE A 98 8.27 -6.83 3.67
N TRP A 99 8.18 -5.50 3.56
CA TRP A 99 7.05 -4.75 4.09
C TRP A 99 5.87 -4.79 3.11
N MET A 100 4.66 -4.85 3.65
CA MET A 100 3.39 -4.91 2.90
C MET A 100 2.96 -3.56 2.33
N ASP A 101 3.63 -2.47 2.72
CA ASP A 101 3.44 -1.11 2.21
C ASP A 101 4.42 -0.76 1.08
N ASP A 102 5.16 -1.75 0.57
CA ASP A 102 6.20 -1.62 -0.46
C ASP A 102 7.40 -0.72 -0.08
N SER A 103 7.55 -0.37 1.21
CA SER A 103 8.71 0.36 1.70
C SER A 103 9.97 -0.51 1.74
N HIS A 104 11.14 0.12 1.70
CA HIS A 104 12.41 -0.60 1.73
C HIS A 104 12.65 -1.27 3.10
N TRP A 105 13.25 -2.46 3.07
CA TRP A 105 13.77 -3.13 4.26
C TRP A 105 15.11 -2.51 4.69
N ASP A 106 15.06 -1.32 5.25
CA ASP A 106 16.22 -0.49 5.64
C ASP A 106 16.57 -0.55 7.13
N PHE A 107 15.70 -1.13 7.95
CA PHE A 107 15.90 -1.37 9.37
C PHE A 107 15.41 -2.76 9.75
N SER A 108 16.16 -3.44 10.63
CA SER A 108 15.78 -4.75 11.15
C SER A 108 16.02 -4.81 12.65
N ASN A 109 15.04 -5.32 13.38
CA ASN A 109 15.20 -5.68 14.79
C ASN A 109 14.84 -7.14 15.04
N ILE A 110 15.09 -8.01 14.05
CA ILE A 110 14.80 -9.44 14.13
C ILE A 110 15.71 -10.13 15.16
N ASP A 111 15.11 -10.98 15.99
CA ASP A 111 15.80 -11.90 16.88
C ASP A 111 16.00 -13.25 16.18
N HIS A 112 17.24 -13.54 15.79
CA HIS A 112 17.61 -14.78 15.11
C HIS A 112 17.90 -15.95 16.07
N THR A 113 17.63 -15.79 17.37
CA THR A 113 17.94 -16.82 18.38
C THR A 113 16.88 -17.90 18.52
N ASN A 114 15.73 -17.76 17.83
CA ASN A 114 14.63 -18.72 17.89
C ASN A 114 14.48 -19.55 16.62
N ASP A 115 13.84 -20.71 16.79
CA ASP A 115 13.40 -21.55 15.69
C ASP A 115 12.37 -20.79 14.84
N GLU A 116 12.83 -20.31 13.69
CA GLU A 116 12.02 -19.54 12.74
C GLU A 116 10.98 -20.45 12.07
N TYR A 117 9.70 -20.29 12.41
CA TYR A 117 8.61 -21.04 11.80
C TYR A 117 7.45 -20.12 11.39
N GLY A 118 7.07 -20.19 10.12
CA GLY A 118 6.00 -19.38 9.53
C GLY A 118 6.50 -18.31 8.56
N THR A 119 5.60 -17.42 8.16
CA THR A 119 5.86 -16.39 7.12
C THR A 119 5.48 -14.99 7.56
N CYS A 120 5.05 -14.80 8.81
CA CYS A 120 4.67 -13.51 9.36
C CYS A 120 5.64 -13.05 10.42
N LEU A 121 5.65 -11.75 10.68
CA LEU A 121 6.51 -11.13 11.68
C LEU A 121 5.68 -10.47 12.78
N LYS A 122 6.02 -10.76 14.03
CA LYS A 122 5.47 -10.08 15.21
C LYS A 122 6.56 -9.37 15.98
N MET A 123 6.24 -8.23 16.60
CA MET A 123 7.12 -7.58 17.58
C MET A 123 6.74 -8.06 18.98
N ALA A 124 7.73 -8.48 19.77
CA ALA A 124 7.55 -8.79 21.18
C ALA A 124 7.37 -7.51 22.01
N LEU A 125 6.28 -7.41 22.76
CA LEU A 125 5.95 -6.24 23.60
C LEU A 125 6.39 -6.42 25.06
N GLN A 126 6.63 -7.67 25.45
CA GLN A 126 7.16 -8.10 26.74
C GLN A 126 8.38 -9.01 26.55
N ASN A 127 9.14 -9.21 27.63
CA ASN A 127 10.18 -10.23 27.63
C ASN A 127 9.51 -11.61 27.75
N ASN A 128 9.75 -12.48 26.77
CA ASN A 128 9.44 -13.90 26.90
C ASN A 128 10.74 -14.68 27.19
N LYS A 129 10.64 -15.97 27.51
CA LYS A 129 11.77 -16.88 27.73
C LYS A 129 12.75 -16.89 26.55
N THR A 130 12.29 -16.54 25.35
CA THR A 130 12.99 -16.75 24.09
C THR A 130 13.09 -15.51 23.20
N VAL A 131 12.36 -14.42 23.48
CA VAL A 131 12.42 -13.17 22.69
C VAL A 131 12.51 -11.99 23.63
N SER A 132 13.49 -11.11 23.38
CA SER A 132 13.63 -9.85 24.12
C SER A 132 12.59 -8.82 23.68
N LYS A 133 12.04 -8.07 24.63
CA LYS A 133 11.12 -6.96 24.35
C LYS A 133 11.67 -6.04 23.26
N GLY A 134 10.83 -5.75 22.27
CA GLY A 134 11.13 -4.90 21.13
C GLY A 134 11.66 -5.63 19.90
N SER A 135 12.11 -6.86 20.06
CA SER A 135 12.64 -7.66 18.95
C SER A 135 11.52 -8.26 18.12
N TRP A 136 11.82 -8.53 16.86
CA TRP A 136 10.88 -9.12 15.91
C TRP A 136 11.16 -10.60 15.75
N TYR A 137 10.13 -11.41 15.62
CA TYR A 137 10.29 -12.85 15.47
C TYR A 137 9.28 -13.41 14.46
N ILE A 138 9.73 -14.46 13.78
CA ILE A 138 8.94 -15.14 12.75
C ILE A 138 7.93 -16.05 13.42
N THR A 139 6.70 -16.02 12.92
CA THR A 139 5.56 -16.79 13.40
C THR A 139 4.67 -17.17 12.22
N PRO A 140 3.80 -18.19 12.35
CA PRO A 140 2.75 -18.38 11.37
C PRO A 140 1.80 -17.17 11.39
N CYS A 141 1.13 -16.95 10.26
CA CYS A 141 0.26 -15.79 10.04
C CYS A 141 -1.12 -15.92 10.72
N ASP A 142 -1.31 -16.97 11.51
CA ASP A 142 -2.52 -17.19 12.28
C ASP A 142 -2.58 -16.26 13.51
N GLY A 143 -3.80 -15.80 13.75
CA GLY A 143 -4.26 -15.17 14.98
C GLY A 143 -3.36 -14.11 15.62
N SER A 144 -3.65 -12.84 15.35
CA SER A 144 -3.45 -11.75 16.31
C SER A 144 -4.71 -10.90 16.38
N HIS A 145 -5.15 -10.56 17.59
CA HIS A 145 -6.14 -9.47 17.73
C HIS A 145 -5.49 -8.10 17.59
N TYR A 146 -4.18 -8.05 17.83
CA TYR A 146 -3.45 -6.80 17.98
C TYR A 146 -2.56 -6.56 16.78
N PHE A 147 -2.86 -5.47 16.09
CA PHE A 147 -2.10 -4.94 14.97
C PHE A 147 -2.13 -3.41 15.06
N MET A 148 -1.32 -2.77 14.25
CA MET A 148 -1.32 -1.32 14.13
C MET A 148 -1.24 -0.98 12.65
N CYS A 149 -2.02 0.01 12.25
CA CYS A 149 -1.96 0.59 10.92
C CYS A 149 -1.05 1.82 10.93
N LYS A 150 -0.42 2.10 9.79
CA LYS A 150 0.37 3.30 9.54
C LYS A 150 -0.11 3.95 8.25
N ARG A 151 -0.33 5.26 8.31
CA ARG A 151 -0.66 6.11 7.15
C ARG A 151 0.10 7.43 7.22
N PRO A 152 0.26 8.17 6.12
CA PRO A 152 0.81 9.52 6.17
C PRO A 152 -0.02 10.42 7.08
N ALA A 153 0.64 11.26 7.88
CA ALA A 153 -0.06 12.26 8.68
C ALA A 153 -0.53 13.42 7.80
N GLY A 154 -1.85 13.66 7.81
CA GLY A 154 -2.57 14.64 6.99
C GLY A 154 -2.16 16.11 7.15
N ASN A 155 -1.05 16.40 7.84
CA ASN A 155 -0.53 17.77 8.00
C ASN A 155 1.01 17.90 7.93
N SER A 156 1.70 16.96 7.28
CA SER A 156 3.14 17.12 6.99
C SER A 156 3.46 18.01 5.75
N ASP A 157 2.44 18.58 5.11
CA ASP A 157 2.58 19.39 3.88
C ASP A 157 2.33 20.91 4.04
N LEU A 158 2.10 21.45 5.25
CA LEU A 158 1.86 22.90 5.39
C LEU A 158 3.09 23.82 5.25
N ILE A 159 4.29 23.28 4.95
CA ILE A 159 5.40 24.05 4.33
C ILE A 159 5.98 23.30 3.12
N HIS A 160 5.12 22.66 2.35
CA HIS A 160 5.39 22.50 0.94
C HIS A 160 4.18 23.03 0.20
N VAL A 161 4.39 24.18 -0.46
CA VAL A 161 3.60 24.66 -1.61
C VAL A 161 2.90 23.47 -2.25
N PRO A 162 1.58 23.50 -2.51
CA PRO A 162 0.84 22.34 -2.99
C PRO A 162 1.70 21.68 -4.05
N LYS A 163 2.30 20.53 -3.70
CA LYS A 163 2.85 19.68 -4.73
C LYS A 163 1.59 19.33 -5.47
N VAL A 164 1.35 20.00 -6.60
CA VAL A 164 0.79 19.35 -7.77
C VAL A 164 1.31 17.94 -7.65
N VAL A 165 0.42 16.98 -7.35
CA VAL A 165 0.77 15.58 -7.35
C VAL A 165 1.21 15.38 -8.78
N LYS A 166 2.52 15.59 -9.03
CA LYS A 166 3.13 15.19 -10.26
C LYS A 166 2.85 13.73 -10.22
N ALA A 167 1.94 13.31 -11.11
CA ALA A 167 1.70 11.91 -11.38
C ALA A 167 3.06 11.22 -11.28
N PRO A 168 3.19 10.14 -10.50
CA PRO A 168 4.48 9.48 -10.29
C PRO A 168 5.19 9.45 -11.65
N PRO A 169 6.43 9.97 -11.77
CA PRO A 169 7.07 10.19 -13.06
C PRO A 169 6.88 8.93 -13.87
N SER A 170 6.26 9.07 -15.05
CA SER A 170 5.66 7.91 -15.71
C SER A 170 6.68 6.79 -15.73
N GLN A 171 6.33 5.63 -15.16
CA GLN A 171 7.18 4.45 -15.20
C GLN A 171 7.18 3.83 -16.60
N CYS A 172 6.88 4.67 -17.60
CA CYS A 172 6.63 4.29 -18.95
C CYS A 172 7.91 3.76 -19.57
N ASN A 173 7.77 2.68 -20.35
CA ASN A 173 8.88 1.97 -20.97
C ASN A 173 9.91 1.45 -19.95
N LYS A 174 9.50 1.22 -18.69
CA LYS A 174 10.33 0.59 -17.65
C LYS A 174 9.94 -0.86 -17.39
N VAL A 175 10.91 -1.59 -16.86
CA VAL A 175 10.71 -2.91 -16.27
C VAL A 175 10.38 -2.74 -14.79
N LEU A 176 9.26 -3.32 -14.36
CA LEU A 176 8.79 -3.32 -12.98
C LEU A 176 8.88 -4.75 -12.45
N LEU A 177 9.43 -4.91 -11.26
CA LEU A 177 9.78 -6.21 -10.71
C LEU A 177 8.93 -6.51 -9.47
N MET A 178 8.48 -7.76 -9.34
CA MET A 178 7.80 -8.33 -8.15
C MET A 178 6.41 -7.74 -7.85
N SER A 179 6.35 -6.48 -7.42
CA SER A 179 5.12 -5.77 -7.10
C SER A 179 5.28 -4.29 -7.41
N GLY A 180 4.15 -3.59 -7.54
CA GLY A 180 4.17 -2.15 -7.68
C GLY A 180 2.89 -1.58 -8.26
N THR A 181 2.91 -0.26 -8.46
CA THR A 181 1.82 0.49 -9.08
C THR A 181 2.31 1.13 -10.37
N PHE A 182 1.51 1.03 -11.42
CA PHE A 182 1.73 1.73 -12.67
C PHE A 182 0.42 2.37 -13.14
N SER A 183 0.53 3.48 -13.85
CA SER A 183 -0.62 4.29 -14.29
C SER A 183 -0.46 4.70 -15.73
N SER A 184 -1.47 5.30 -16.34
CA SER A 184 -1.22 6.06 -17.57
C SER A 184 -0.19 7.17 -17.28
N PRO A 185 0.78 7.44 -18.18
CA PRO A 185 1.60 8.65 -18.11
C PRO A 185 0.69 9.89 -18.11
N THR A 186 1.20 11.06 -17.70
CA THR A 186 0.51 12.33 -17.99
C THR A 186 0.20 12.38 -19.48
N TYR A 187 -1.06 12.11 -19.82
CA TYR A 187 -1.60 11.84 -21.14
C TYR A 187 -1.27 12.95 -22.17
N PRO A 188 -1.18 12.68 -23.50
CA PRO A 188 -1.40 11.42 -24.24
C PRO A 188 -0.09 10.85 -24.82
N GLU A 189 0.49 9.86 -24.17
CA GLU A 189 1.61 9.10 -24.77
C GLU A 189 1.34 7.61 -24.69
N ASN A 190 1.58 6.91 -25.82
CA ASN A 190 1.60 5.46 -25.86
C ASN A 190 2.70 4.95 -24.93
N CYS A 191 2.41 3.88 -24.22
CA CYS A 191 3.27 3.44 -23.15
C CYS A 191 3.34 1.92 -23.03
N MET A 192 4.53 1.39 -22.78
CA MET A 192 4.73 -0.02 -22.50
C MET A 192 5.31 -0.22 -21.11
N TYR A 193 4.70 -1.10 -20.32
CA TYR A 193 5.23 -1.58 -19.04
C TYR A 193 5.65 -3.03 -19.21
N THR A 194 6.86 -3.38 -18.76
CA THR A 194 7.28 -4.79 -18.68
C THR A 194 7.23 -5.19 -17.22
N LEU A 195 6.30 -6.05 -16.83
CA LEU A 195 6.22 -6.56 -15.47
C LEU A 195 6.93 -7.90 -15.43
N LYS A 196 7.86 -8.09 -14.52
CA LYS A 196 8.54 -9.37 -14.31
C LYS A 196 8.50 -9.79 -12.85
N THR A 197 8.49 -11.09 -12.63
CA THR A 197 8.63 -11.72 -11.32
C THR A 197 9.59 -12.91 -11.43
N LEU A 198 9.83 -13.60 -10.31
CA LEU A 198 10.73 -14.74 -10.26
C LEU A 198 10.16 -15.93 -11.05
N ASP A 199 11.04 -16.81 -11.51
CA ASP A 199 10.64 -18.06 -12.15
C ASP A 199 9.76 -18.90 -11.21
N GLY A 200 8.67 -19.46 -11.75
CA GLY A 200 7.66 -20.19 -10.97
C GLY A 200 6.62 -19.31 -10.27
N GLN A 201 6.68 -17.98 -10.44
CA GLN A 201 5.62 -17.05 -10.02
C GLN A 201 4.84 -16.52 -11.22
N GLN A 202 3.56 -16.24 -11.00
CA GLN A 202 2.67 -15.54 -11.92
C GLN A 202 2.45 -14.11 -11.41
N ILE A 203 1.94 -13.24 -12.27
CA ILE A 203 1.69 -11.83 -11.96
C ILE A 203 0.18 -11.61 -11.97
N ARG A 204 -0.34 -11.06 -10.88
CA ARG A 204 -1.72 -10.60 -10.82
C ARG A 204 -1.77 -9.09 -10.93
N ILE A 205 -2.60 -8.58 -11.83
CA ILE A 205 -2.87 -7.15 -12.02
C ILE A 205 -4.28 -6.85 -11.52
N THR A 206 -4.45 -5.73 -10.83
CA THR A 206 -5.75 -5.16 -10.44
C THR A 206 -5.81 -3.69 -10.80
N PHE A 207 -6.80 -3.31 -11.60
CA PHE A 207 -7.06 -1.92 -11.96
C PHE A 207 -7.96 -1.27 -10.89
N GLN A 208 -7.43 -0.24 -10.24
CA GLN A 208 -8.09 0.49 -9.16
C GLN A 208 -8.93 1.66 -9.68
N LYS A 209 -8.39 2.38 -10.67
CA LYS A 209 -9.09 3.41 -11.44
C LYS A 209 -8.96 3.05 -12.91
N PHE A 210 -10.04 3.13 -13.67
CA PHE A 210 -10.03 2.78 -15.10
C PHE A 210 -11.11 3.55 -15.87
N TYR A 211 -10.65 4.51 -16.66
CA TYR A 211 -11.42 5.21 -17.68
C TYR A 211 -10.52 5.34 -18.91
N VAL A 212 -10.86 4.66 -20.01
CA VAL A 212 -10.10 4.71 -21.27
C VAL A 212 -11.09 4.93 -22.41
N ALA A 213 -11.27 6.18 -22.85
CA ALA A 213 -12.31 6.54 -23.82
C ALA A 213 -11.92 6.18 -25.26
N ASN A 214 -10.78 6.69 -25.73
CA ASN A 214 -10.32 6.58 -27.12
C ASN A 214 -8.93 5.93 -27.16
N GLY A 215 -8.87 4.72 -26.63
CA GLY A 215 -7.66 3.94 -26.50
C GLY A 215 -7.97 2.58 -25.88
N TYR A 216 -6.92 1.83 -25.60
CA TYR A 216 -7.04 0.55 -24.92
C TYR A 216 -5.76 0.19 -24.18
N ILE A 217 -5.94 -0.66 -23.17
CA ILE A 217 -4.84 -1.38 -22.53
C ILE A 217 -4.81 -2.79 -23.11
N GLN A 218 -3.64 -3.24 -23.54
CA GLN A 218 -3.41 -4.55 -24.09
C GLN A 218 -2.40 -5.32 -23.24
N ILE A 219 -2.72 -6.56 -22.90
CA ILE A 219 -1.80 -7.47 -22.21
C ILE A 219 -1.24 -8.44 -23.24
N VAL A 220 0.09 -8.50 -23.30
CA VAL A 220 0.86 -9.39 -24.15
C VAL A 220 1.73 -10.27 -23.25
N GLU A 221 1.65 -11.58 -23.46
CA GLU A 221 2.52 -12.55 -22.81
C GLU A 221 3.39 -13.20 -23.87
N ASP A 222 4.67 -13.39 -23.56
CA ASP A 222 5.63 -14.05 -24.46
C ASP A 222 5.77 -15.53 -24.10
N TYR A 223 4.66 -16.26 -24.26
CA TYR A 223 4.64 -17.71 -24.11
C TYR A 223 4.47 -18.33 -25.49
N GLN A 224 5.55 -18.88 -26.04
CA GLN A 224 5.61 -19.43 -27.41
C GLN A 224 5.36 -18.37 -28.52
N GLY A 225 5.68 -17.11 -28.24
CA GLY A 225 5.50 -15.96 -29.12
C GLY A 225 4.70 -14.85 -28.44
N ALA A 226 4.87 -13.61 -28.92
CA ALA A 226 4.19 -12.43 -28.38
C ALA A 226 2.69 -12.45 -28.74
N GLU A 227 1.88 -13.14 -27.93
CA GLU A 227 0.44 -13.27 -28.12
C GLU A 227 -0.33 -12.23 -27.29
N VAL A 228 -1.35 -11.64 -27.89
CA VAL A 228 -2.27 -10.73 -27.22
C VAL A 228 -3.30 -11.53 -26.42
N LYS A 229 -3.24 -11.47 -25.09
CA LYS A 229 -4.16 -12.25 -24.24
C LYS A 229 -5.44 -11.51 -23.90
N GLN A 230 -5.36 -10.20 -23.68
CA GLN A 230 -6.52 -9.42 -23.26
C GLN A 230 -6.41 -7.96 -23.73
N LYS A 231 -7.57 -7.36 -24.01
CA LYS A 231 -7.71 -5.94 -24.40
C LYS A 231 -8.83 -5.30 -23.58
N PHE A 232 -8.56 -4.13 -22.99
CA PHE A 232 -9.50 -3.39 -22.14
C PHE A 232 -9.71 -1.97 -22.66
N SER A 233 -10.95 -1.48 -22.67
CA SER A 233 -11.32 -0.09 -22.95
C SER A 233 -12.61 0.30 -22.20
N GLY A 234 -12.96 1.58 -22.22
CA GLY A 234 -14.17 2.12 -21.60
C GLY A 234 -14.00 2.42 -20.11
N THR A 235 -15.11 2.36 -19.37
CA THR A 235 -15.15 2.51 -17.91
C THR A 235 -15.42 1.18 -17.26
N ASN A 236 -14.58 0.79 -16.31
CA ASN A 236 -14.79 -0.48 -15.62
C ASN A 236 -14.25 -0.43 -14.20
N LYS A 237 -15.01 -0.99 -13.26
CA LYS A 237 -14.61 -1.08 -11.86
C LYS A 237 -14.21 -2.52 -11.58
N ASN A 238 -13.00 -2.74 -11.07
CA ASN A 238 -12.46 -4.03 -10.64
C ASN A 238 -11.98 -4.98 -11.75
N LEU A 239 -11.36 -4.46 -12.82
CA LEU A 239 -10.66 -5.33 -13.77
C LEU A 239 -9.47 -6.00 -13.08
N ARG A 240 -9.35 -7.32 -13.27
CA ARG A 240 -8.24 -8.12 -12.77
C ARG A 240 -7.73 -9.03 -13.88
N TYR A 241 -6.43 -9.28 -13.86
CA TYR A 241 -5.78 -10.21 -14.78
C TYR A 241 -4.75 -11.04 -14.01
N LYS A 242 -4.57 -12.31 -14.37
CA LYS A 242 -3.54 -13.19 -13.82
C LYS A 242 -2.75 -13.75 -15.00
N SER A 243 -1.43 -13.57 -15.02
CA SER A 243 -0.59 -14.08 -16.10
C SER A 243 -0.37 -15.58 -15.98
N LEU A 244 0.02 -16.18 -17.10
CA LEU A 244 0.46 -17.58 -17.17
C LEU A 244 1.97 -17.71 -16.95
N THR A 245 2.70 -16.62 -17.19
CA THR A 245 4.16 -16.55 -17.12
C THR A 245 4.65 -15.59 -16.04
N ASN A 246 5.95 -15.60 -15.77
CA ASN A 246 6.62 -14.67 -14.87
C ASN A 246 6.98 -13.33 -15.53
N GLU A 247 6.62 -13.11 -16.79
CA GLU A 247 6.85 -11.85 -17.51
C GLU A 247 5.66 -11.49 -18.38
N LEU A 248 5.15 -10.28 -18.25
CA LEU A 248 4.09 -9.77 -19.12
C LEU A 248 4.37 -8.33 -19.54
N LYS A 249 3.89 -7.97 -20.73
CA LYS A 249 3.92 -6.60 -21.24
C LYS A 249 2.52 -6.01 -21.21
N VAL A 250 2.38 -4.84 -20.60
CA VAL A 250 1.15 -4.05 -20.60
C VAL A 250 1.36 -2.85 -21.51
N LEU A 251 0.61 -2.78 -22.60
CA LEU A 251 0.65 -1.67 -23.54
C LEU A 251 -0.57 -0.78 -23.33
N PHE A 252 -0.35 0.50 -23.13
CA PHE A 252 -1.38 1.53 -23.22
C PHE A 252 -1.25 2.23 -24.56
N ILE A 253 -2.30 2.16 -25.36
CA ILE A 253 -2.37 2.74 -26.70
C ILE A 253 -3.54 3.70 -26.76
N THR A 254 -3.31 4.93 -27.19
CA THR A 254 -4.36 5.93 -27.41
C THR A 254 -4.24 6.55 -28.80
N GLU A 255 -5.39 6.83 -29.40
CA GLU A 255 -5.50 7.50 -30.71
C GLU A 255 -5.96 8.96 -30.56
N ASP A 256 -6.25 9.40 -29.34
CA ASP A 256 -6.85 10.70 -29.06
C ASP A 256 -5.82 11.64 -28.40
N LEU A 257 -5.15 12.42 -29.23
CA LEU A 257 -4.11 13.36 -28.78
C LEU A 257 -4.67 14.61 -28.09
N GLU A 258 -6.00 14.78 -28.04
CA GLU A 258 -6.65 16.03 -27.63
C GLU A 258 -7.48 15.88 -26.34
N ASN A 259 -7.96 14.68 -25.99
CA ASN A 259 -8.89 14.47 -24.87
C ASN A 259 -8.24 13.81 -23.63
N MET A 260 -7.88 14.61 -22.63
CA MET A 260 -7.09 14.19 -21.46
C MET A 260 -7.82 13.36 -20.39
N ASN A 261 -9.03 12.88 -20.68
CA ASN A 261 -9.87 12.23 -19.67
C ASN A 261 -9.51 10.76 -19.42
N SER A 262 -8.65 10.15 -20.25
CA SER A 262 -8.24 8.75 -20.09
C SER A 262 -7.20 8.58 -18.98
N GLU A 263 -7.58 7.89 -17.91
CA GLU A 263 -6.72 7.60 -16.76
C GLU A 263 -6.91 6.15 -16.31
N PHE A 264 -5.81 5.49 -16.01
CA PHE A 264 -5.86 4.27 -15.21
C PHE A 264 -4.78 4.25 -14.13
N VAL A 265 -5.09 3.57 -13.04
CA VAL A 265 -4.14 3.20 -11.99
C VAL A 265 -4.28 1.72 -11.74
N ALA A 266 -3.18 0.99 -11.88
CA ALA A 266 -3.13 -0.46 -11.74
C ALA A 266 -2.05 -0.87 -10.74
N LYS A 267 -2.36 -1.87 -9.92
CA LYS A 267 -1.41 -2.54 -9.04
C LYS A 267 -1.09 -3.92 -9.58
N PHE A 268 0.15 -4.37 -9.47
CA PHE A 268 0.51 -5.75 -9.75
C PHE A 268 1.30 -6.36 -8.60
N PHE A 269 1.22 -7.69 -8.47
CA PHE A 269 1.93 -8.45 -7.46
C PHE A 269 2.23 -9.88 -7.93
N SER A 270 3.35 -10.42 -7.46
CA SER A 270 3.71 -11.83 -7.60
C SER A 270 2.72 -12.72 -6.85
N VAL A 271 2.28 -13.78 -7.51
CA VAL A 271 1.47 -14.85 -6.91
C VAL A 271 2.05 -16.19 -7.30
N PHE A 272 1.95 -17.18 -6.43
CA PHE A 272 2.32 -18.56 -6.78
C PHE A 272 1.23 -19.18 -7.65
N GLU A 273 1.64 -20.15 -8.47
CA GLU A 273 0.72 -20.99 -9.22
C GLU A 273 -0.16 -21.75 -8.21
N THR A 274 -1.46 -21.49 -8.27
CA THR A 274 -2.43 -22.28 -7.53
C THR A 274 -2.74 -23.49 -8.40
N GLU A 275 -2.33 -24.68 -7.95
CA GLU A 275 -2.80 -25.96 -8.49
C GLU A 275 -4.34 -26.02 -8.55
#